data_AF-A0A1R3I828-F1
#
_entry.id   AF-A0A1R3I828-F1
#
_cell.length_a   1.000
_cell.length_b   1.000
_cell.length_c   1.000
_cell.angle_alpha   90.00
_cell.angle_beta   90.00
_cell.angle_gamma   90.00
#
_symmetry.space_group_name_H-M   'P 1'
#
loop_
_entity.id
_entity.type
_entity.pdbx_description
1 polymer ?
#
loop_
_entity_poly.entity_id
_entity_poly.type
_entity_poly.pdbx_seq_one_letter_code
_entity_poly.pdbx_strand_id
1 'polypeptide(L)'
;MGVVASDLSIKEERGVPELLHQLQQYPHGLETSKSSPSTCRHPAVVVNGVCYHCRQKIENKDTYGLEFSYLYMGLKLSHSEMDRLRCLGSKKQLSQKKLHLVLDIDGTLLHSFPPGEASKLGLSKNDKNTKEIDGWVVKLRPMVLEFLEKASAMFEMYLYTLGSRSYAKMIAKILDPQGVYFNNRIISRDDNPYGVYFKTLDLILGEESNILILDDNPEVWAKHLRNLILMKPFVFTGTETSDEITERNTPILGEILKLLHTIHSLFFQQEVGCRDVRDLASEVRSNVLRGCNLYMKQVKDSKLWDVAKALGGTCCSELNSSVTHLVSCKRGTKDYNWGVKKKKFLVHKRCIEEANYLWQRLPEENYRPTMTCCCW
;
A
#
# COMPACT_ATOMS: atom_id res chain seq x y z
N MET A 1 51.10 2.56 20.44
CA MET A 1 49.93 3.36 20.84
C MET A 1 48.71 2.69 20.22
N GLY A 2 48.05 1.83 21.00
CA GLY A 2 46.90 1.06 20.54
C GLY A 2 45.68 1.96 20.45
N VAL A 3 45.03 1.99 19.28
CA VAL A 3 43.73 2.61 19.13
C VAL A 3 42.75 1.74 19.91
N VAL A 4 42.31 2.27 21.06
CA VAL A 4 41.22 1.70 21.85
C VAL A 4 40.02 1.62 20.92
N ALA A 5 39.54 0.39 20.65
CA ALA A 5 38.24 0.17 20.06
C ALA A 5 37.23 0.84 21.00
N SER A 6 36.79 2.05 20.66
CA SER A 6 35.80 2.77 21.43
C SER A 6 34.56 1.89 21.49
N ASP A 7 34.14 1.55 22.72
CA ASP A 7 32.86 0.94 23.03
C ASP A 7 31.74 1.72 22.35
N LEU A 8 31.37 1.29 21.14
CA LEU A 8 30.10 1.64 20.50
C LEU A 8 29.01 0.83 21.20
N SER A 9 28.80 1.08 22.50
CA SER A 9 27.67 0.52 23.22
C SER A 9 26.39 0.99 22.50
N ILE A 10 25.46 0.07 22.25
CA ILE A 10 24.10 0.45 21.90
C ILE A 10 23.54 1.19 23.10
N LYS A 11 23.47 2.51 23.01
CA LYS A 11 22.46 3.25 23.76
C LYS A 11 21.12 2.76 23.22
N GLU A 12 20.32 2.15 24.09
CA GLU A 12 19.02 1.52 23.79
C GLU A 12 18.00 2.48 23.15
N GLU A 13 18.33 3.78 23.06
CA GLU A 13 17.52 4.86 22.49
C GLU A 13 17.70 5.10 20.97
N ARG A 14 18.58 4.37 20.26
CA ARG A 14 18.84 4.64 18.83
C ARG A 14 17.76 4.09 17.89
N GLY A 15 17.29 4.93 16.97
CA GLY A 15 16.36 4.57 15.89
C GLY A 15 17.06 4.20 14.58
N VAL A 16 16.27 4.05 13.51
CA VAL A 16 16.77 3.66 12.18
C VAL A 16 17.78 4.65 11.58
N PRO A 17 17.58 5.99 11.64
CA PRO A 17 18.55 6.94 11.09
C PRO A 17 19.93 6.85 11.77
N GLU A 18 19.95 6.72 13.10
CA GLU A 18 21.18 6.60 13.86
C GLU A 18 21.91 5.29 13.54
N LEU A 19 21.17 4.18 13.41
CA LEU A 19 21.73 2.90 12.97
C LEU A 19 22.39 3.01 11.59
N LEU A 20 21.72 3.64 10.62
CA LEU A 20 22.25 3.82 9.27
C LEU A 20 23.52 4.68 9.25
N HIS A 21 23.53 5.79 9.97
CA HIS A 21 24.71 6.64 10.10
C HIS A 21 25.91 5.87 10.69
N GLN A 22 25.67 5.02 11.68
CA GLN A 22 26.71 4.18 12.26
C GLN A 22 27.20 3.09 11.30
N LEU A 23 26.31 2.52 10.49
CA LEU A 23 26.67 1.52 9.48
C LEU A 23 27.51 2.11 8.35
N GLN A 24 27.35 3.40 8.02
CA GLN A 24 28.22 4.09 7.05
C GLN A 24 29.66 4.25 7.55
N GLN A 25 29.85 4.32 8.86
CA GLN A 25 31.17 4.40 9.50
C GLN A 25 31.75 3.01 9.80
N TYR A 26 31.03 1.94 9.47
CA TYR A 26 31.43 0.58 9.75
C TYR A 26 32.57 0.17 8.80
N PRO A 27 33.74 -0.28 9.32
CA PRO A 27 34.89 -0.62 8.49
C PRO A 27 34.55 -1.71 7.45
N HIS A 28 34.86 -1.44 6.19
CA HIS A 28 34.78 -2.41 5.11
C HIS A 28 36.09 -3.22 5.05
N GLY A 29 36.10 -4.39 5.69
CA GLY A 29 37.27 -5.27 5.73
C GLY A 29 37.35 -6.02 7.05
N LEU A 30 37.53 -7.34 7.00
CA LEU A 30 37.56 -8.22 8.17
C LEU A 30 38.95 -8.19 8.83
N GLU A 31 39.10 -7.52 9.97
CA GLU A 31 40.00 -8.02 11.00
C GLU A 31 39.18 -8.93 11.91
N THR A 32 39.19 -10.23 11.62
CA THR A 32 38.62 -11.24 12.51
C THR A 32 39.46 -11.30 13.78
N SER A 33 38.98 -10.73 14.88
CA SER A 33 39.58 -11.00 16.18
C SER A 33 39.41 -12.49 16.51
N LYS A 34 40.51 -13.12 16.92
CA LYS A 34 40.70 -14.56 17.17
C LYS A 34 39.45 -15.29 17.65
N SER A 35 39.25 -16.47 17.05
CA SER A 35 38.31 -17.52 17.41
C SER A 35 38.26 -17.77 18.92
N SER A 36 37.21 -17.26 19.58
CA SER A 36 36.73 -17.80 20.85
C SER A 36 35.62 -18.81 20.54
N PRO A 37 35.56 -19.97 21.21
CA PRO A 37 34.61 -21.04 20.87
C PRO A 37 33.17 -20.79 21.34
N SER A 38 32.85 -19.58 21.79
CA SER A 38 31.50 -19.22 22.24
C SER A 38 30.66 -18.60 21.13
N THR A 39 29.43 -19.06 20.99
CA THR A 39 28.41 -18.44 20.13
C THR A 39 28.20 -16.96 20.48
N CYS A 40 28.02 -16.13 19.46
CA CYS A 40 27.78 -14.69 19.64
C CYS A 40 26.51 -14.45 20.47
N ARG A 41 26.60 -13.61 21.51
CA ARG A 41 25.48 -13.19 22.37
C ARG A 41 24.82 -11.87 21.96
N HIS A 42 25.34 -11.20 20.93
CA HIS A 42 24.84 -9.91 20.43
C HIS A 42 24.34 -9.94 18.97
N PRO A 43 23.67 -11.00 18.49
CA PRO A 43 23.38 -11.06 17.07
C PRO A 43 22.26 -10.09 16.62
N ALA A 44 21.76 -9.18 17.47
CA ALA A 44 20.67 -8.25 17.18
C ALA A 44 20.78 -7.53 15.82
N VAL A 45 21.99 -7.09 15.48
CA VAL A 45 22.36 -6.46 14.20
C VAL A 45 23.53 -7.24 13.59
N VAL A 46 23.32 -7.76 12.38
CA VAL A 46 24.32 -8.51 11.61
C VAL A 46 24.52 -7.83 10.27
N VAL A 47 25.77 -7.68 9.84
CA VAL A 47 26.13 -7.08 8.56
C VAL A 47 27.04 -8.05 7.81
N ASN A 48 26.66 -8.46 6.61
CA ASN A 48 27.42 -9.40 5.78
C ASN A 48 27.80 -10.70 6.50
N GLY A 49 26.91 -11.19 7.39
CA GLY A 49 27.13 -12.41 8.17
C GLY A 49 28.06 -12.24 9.39
N VAL A 50 28.36 -11.01 9.78
CA VAL A 50 29.20 -10.68 10.93
C VAL A 50 28.38 -9.88 11.94
N CYS A 51 28.47 -10.23 13.22
CA CYS A 51 27.85 -9.45 14.29
C CYS A 51 28.43 -8.03 14.32
N TYR A 52 27.54 -7.03 14.28
CA TYR A 52 27.92 -5.61 14.31
C TYR A 52 28.77 -5.25 15.55
N HIS A 53 28.50 -5.88 16.69
CA HIS A 53 29.18 -5.61 17.97
C HIS A 53 30.53 -6.30 18.12
N CYS A 54 30.52 -7.64 18.21
CA CYS A 54 31.72 -8.39 18.59
C CYS A 54 32.56 -8.83 17.39
N ARG A 55 32.12 -8.53 16.16
CA ARG A 55 32.81 -8.91 14.91
C ARG A 55 32.98 -10.41 14.68
N GLN A 56 32.29 -11.24 15.47
CA GLN A 56 32.25 -12.68 15.25
C GLN A 56 31.34 -13.01 14.07
N LYS A 57 31.79 -13.98 13.26
CA LYS A 57 31.00 -14.53 12.16
C LYS A 57 29.81 -15.32 12.72
N ILE A 58 28.65 -15.14 12.12
CA ILE A 58 27.45 -15.91 12.46
C ILE A 58 27.42 -17.14 11.56
N GLU A 59 27.49 -18.33 12.16
CA GLU A 59 27.59 -19.61 11.44
C GLU A 59 26.31 -19.96 10.68
N ASN A 60 25.13 -19.68 11.26
CA ASN A 60 23.83 -19.96 10.66
C ASN A 60 23.28 -18.75 9.89
N LYS A 61 23.83 -18.51 8.69
CA LYS A 61 23.44 -17.38 7.83
C LYS A 61 21.97 -17.38 7.41
N ASP A 62 21.34 -18.55 7.32
CA ASP A 62 20.02 -18.71 6.70
C ASP A 62 18.85 -18.70 7.71
N THR A 63 19.13 -18.86 9.01
CA THR A 63 18.07 -18.91 10.04
C THR A 63 18.06 -17.70 10.96
N TYR A 64 19.00 -16.77 10.79
CA TYR A 64 19.14 -15.62 11.68
C TYR A 64 18.47 -14.35 11.13
N GLY A 65 17.35 -13.97 11.76
CA GLY A 65 16.68 -12.68 11.53
C GLY A 65 16.12 -12.50 10.12
N LEU A 66 15.78 -11.25 9.80
CA LEU A 66 15.29 -10.85 8.48
C LEU A 66 16.25 -9.85 7.85
N GLU A 67 16.38 -9.91 6.52
CA GLU A 67 17.29 -9.06 5.76
C GLU A 67 16.65 -7.72 5.39
N PHE A 68 17.32 -6.62 5.71
CA PHE A 68 16.92 -5.24 5.43
C PHE A 68 17.86 -4.59 4.42
N SER A 69 18.15 -5.33 3.35
CA SER A 69 19.10 -4.94 2.32
C SER A 69 18.67 -3.71 1.49
N TYR A 70 17.41 -3.30 1.61
CA TYR A 70 16.90 -2.04 1.10
C TYR A 70 17.42 -0.82 1.91
N LEU A 71 17.72 -1.00 3.20
CA LEU A 71 18.28 0.03 4.08
C LEU A 71 19.79 0.09 3.99
N TYR A 72 20.45 -1.07 4.11
CA TYR A 72 21.90 -1.21 4.01
C TYR A 72 22.24 -2.62 3.52
N MET A 73 23.07 -2.72 2.49
CA MET A 73 23.33 -4.00 1.81
C MET A 73 23.93 -5.03 2.80
N GLY A 74 23.28 -6.18 2.93
CA GLY A 74 23.70 -7.28 3.80
C GLY A 74 23.35 -7.09 5.29
N LEU A 75 22.54 -6.08 5.61
CA LEU A 75 21.99 -5.88 6.96
C LEU A 75 20.93 -6.94 7.26
N LYS A 76 21.10 -7.66 8.37
CA LYS A 76 20.08 -8.52 8.97
C LYS A 76 19.77 -8.06 10.39
N LEU A 77 18.49 -8.06 10.72
CA LEU A 77 17.98 -7.67 12.04
C LEU A 77 17.28 -8.86 12.69
N SER A 78 17.54 -9.06 13.97
CA SER A 78 16.81 -10.02 14.80
C SER A 78 15.36 -9.61 15.00
N HIS A 79 14.49 -10.55 15.36
CA HIS A 79 13.08 -10.25 15.67
C HIS A 79 12.93 -9.22 16.80
N SER A 80 13.66 -9.38 17.91
CA SER A 80 13.61 -8.43 19.02
C SER A 80 14.10 -7.03 18.64
N GLU A 81 15.11 -6.94 17.77
CA GLU A 81 15.60 -5.65 17.28
C GLU A 81 14.64 -5.00 16.28
N MET A 82 13.98 -5.79 15.43
CA MET A 82 12.90 -5.30 14.57
C MET A 82 11.77 -4.71 15.41
N ASP A 83 11.33 -5.42 16.44
CA ASP A 83 10.24 -4.95 17.32
C ASP A 83 10.64 -3.68 18.08
N ARG A 84 11.88 -3.60 18.57
CA ARG A 84 12.44 -2.39 19.19
C ARG A 84 12.42 -1.21 18.22
N LEU A 85 12.90 -1.40 16.99
CA LEU A 85 12.95 -0.36 15.96
C LEU A 85 11.56 0.07 15.49
N ARG A 86 10.60 -0.86 15.36
CA ARG A 86 9.19 -0.56 15.06
C ARG A 86 8.55 0.30 16.13
N CYS A 87 8.77 -0.04 17.41
CA CYS A 87 8.25 0.73 18.54
C CYS A 87 8.82 2.16 18.54
N LEU A 88 10.15 2.30 18.38
CA LEU A 88 10.79 3.63 18.34
C LEU A 88 10.37 4.43 17.11
N GLY A 89 10.31 3.79 15.94
CA GLY A 89 9.86 4.40 14.69
C GLY A 89 8.43 4.93 14.81
N SER A 90 7.52 4.10 15.33
CA SER A 90 6.13 4.48 15.55
C SER A 90 5.98 5.62 16.54
N LYS A 91 6.64 5.55 17.71
CA LYS A 91 6.62 6.64 18.70
C LYS A 91 7.11 7.96 18.10
N LYS A 92 8.19 7.93 17.33
CA LYS A 92 8.72 9.10 16.63
C LYS A 92 7.70 9.67 15.65
N GLN A 93 7.10 8.85 14.79
CA GLN A 93 6.13 9.32 13.79
C GLN A 93 4.85 9.86 14.45
N LEU A 94 4.33 9.16 15.46
CA LEU A 94 3.17 9.62 16.23
C LEU A 94 3.43 10.97 16.91
N SER A 95 4.63 11.21 17.44
CA SER A 95 5.00 12.53 18.02
C SER A 95 4.99 13.67 16.98
N GLN A 96 5.17 13.32 15.70
CA GLN A 96 5.11 14.25 14.57
C GLN A 96 3.72 14.28 13.91
N LYS A 97 2.72 13.65 14.53
CA LYS A 97 1.38 13.43 13.96
C LYS A 97 1.43 12.74 12.59
N LYS A 98 2.28 11.72 12.46
CA LYS A 98 2.38 10.90 11.25
C LYS A 98 2.06 9.44 11.53
N LEU A 99 1.46 8.81 10.53
CA LEU A 99 1.28 7.35 10.41
C LEU A 99 2.28 6.80 9.37
N HIS A 100 2.18 5.51 9.05
CA HIS A 100 2.95 4.89 7.98
C HIS A 100 2.05 4.55 6.79
N LEU A 101 2.56 4.76 5.57
CA LEU A 101 1.84 4.44 4.34
C LEU A 101 2.74 3.61 3.42
N VAL A 102 2.32 2.39 3.11
CA VAL A 102 2.98 1.51 2.16
C VAL A 102 2.28 1.64 0.81
N LEU A 103 3.04 1.97 -0.23
CA LEU A 103 2.55 2.21 -1.57
C LEU A 103 3.11 1.15 -2.52
N ASP A 104 2.23 0.46 -3.23
CA ASP A 104 2.62 -0.27 -4.44
C ASP A 104 2.94 0.68 -5.60
N ILE A 105 3.60 0.16 -6.64
CA ILE A 105 3.97 0.91 -7.84
C ILE A 105 3.05 0.58 -9.02
N ASP A 106 3.09 -0.67 -9.49
CA ASP A 106 2.58 -1.11 -10.79
C ASP A 106 1.09 -1.43 -10.71
N GLY A 107 0.25 -0.69 -11.43
CA GLY A 107 -1.20 -0.80 -11.31
C GLY A 107 -1.76 0.05 -10.16
N THR A 108 -0.90 0.60 -9.29
CA THR A 108 -1.33 1.49 -8.21
C THR A 108 -1.00 2.96 -8.48
N LEU A 109 0.27 3.32 -8.65
CA LEU A 109 0.72 4.71 -8.84
C LEU A 109 0.99 5.06 -10.30
N LEU A 110 1.23 4.04 -11.13
CA LEU A 110 1.61 4.19 -12.54
C LEU A 110 1.42 2.87 -13.30
N HIS A 111 1.55 2.96 -14.62
CA HIS A 111 1.67 1.82 -15.52
C HIS A 111 2.97 1.97 -16.32
N SER A 112 3.84 0.97 -16.26
CA SER A 112 5.15 0.98 -16.92
C SER A 112 5.15 0.07 -18.16
N PHE A 113 5.92 0.45 -19.17
CA PHE A 113 6.10 -0.27 -20.42
C PHE A 113 7.59 -0.49 -20.67
N PRO A 114 8.02 -1.75 -20.86
CA PRO A 114 9.39 -2.05 -21.24
C PRO A 114 9.81 -1.39 -22.56
N PRO A 115 11.14 -1.27 -22.81
CA PRO A 115 11.66 -0.73 -24.05
C PRO A 115 11.05 -1.40 -25.30
N GLY A 116 10.51 -0.58 -26.20
CA GLY A 116 9.91 -1.02 -27.47
C GLY A 116 8.40 -1.31 -27.42
N GLU A 117 7.82 -1.54 -26.24
CA GLU A 117 6.40 -1.90 -26.12
C GLU A 117 5.44 -0.70 -26.20
N ALA A 118 5.89 0.46 -25.74
CA ALA A 118 5.09 1.69 -25.71
C ALA A 118 4.81 2.30 -27.10
N SER A 119 5.60 1.92 -28.11
CA SER A 119 5.50 2.47 -29.48
C SER A 119 4.13 2.30 -30.12
N LYS A 120 3.36 1.28 -29.69
CA LYS A 120 2.03 0.95 -30.21
C LYS A 120 0.88 1.69 -29.52
N LEU A 121 1.14 2.42 -28.43
CA LEU A 121 0.10 2.98 -27.55
C LEU A 121 -0.23 4.45 -27.81
N GLY A 122 0.31 5.05 -28.88
CA GLY A 122 0.01 6.44 -29.25
C GLY A 122 0.40 7.48 -28.18
N LEU A 123 1.33 7.13 -27.29
CA LEU A 123 1.77 8.00 -26.19
C LEU A 123 2.42 9.27 -26.75
N SER A 124 1.80 10.41 -26.46
CA SER A 124 2.36 11.72 -26.81
C SER A 124 3.57 12.03 -25.93
N LYS A 125 4.70 12.39 -26.55
CA LYS A 125 5.88 12.90 -25.82
C LYS A 125 5.60 14.18 -25.04
N ASN A 126 4.52 14.89 -25.36
CA ASN A 126 4.11 16.12 -24.69
C ASN A 126 3.14 15.88 -23.52
N ASP A 127 2.72 14.64 -23.27
CA ASP A 127 1.89 14.33 -22.11
C ASP A 127 2.70 14.46 -20.82
N LYS A 128 2.29 15.38 -19.95
CA LYS A 128 2.97 15.67 -18.66
C LYS A 128 3.04 14.45 -17.74
N ASN A 129 2.09 13.53 -17.88
CA ASN A 129 2.01 12.29 -17.10
C ASN A 129 2.75 11.13 -17.75
N THR A 130 3.39 11.31 -18.91
CA THR A 130 4.24 10.29 -19.52
C THR A 130 5.72 10.64 -19.30
N LYS A 131 6.50 9.67 -18.83
CA LYS A 131 7.94 9.80 -18.56
C LYS A 131 8.71 8.71 -19.28
N GLU A 132 9.95 8.99 -19.65
CA GLU A 132 10.86 8.02 -20.27
C GLU A 132 12.17 8.00 -19.49
N ILE A 133 12.66 6.80 -19.14
CA ILE A 133 13.93 6.60 -18.42
C ILE A 133 14.51 5.24 -18.81
N ASP A 134 15.79 5.20 -19.19
CA ASP A 134 16.48 3.96 -19.59
C ASP A 134 15.71 3.10 -20.61
N GLY A 135 14.99 3.76 -21.54
CA GLY A 135 14.15 3.13 -22.57
C GLY A 135 12.77 2.66 -22.07
N TRP A 136 12.49 2.68 -20.77
CA TRP A 136 11.16 2.44 -20.23
C TRP A 136 10.28 3.66 -20.45
N VAL A 137 9.03 3.42 -20.80
CA VAL A 137 8.00 4.46 -20.82
C VAL A 137 7.05 4.23 -19.65
N VAL A 138 6.78 5.28 -18.90
CA VAL A 138 5.99 5.23 -17.68
C VAL A 138 4.83 6.20 -17.81
N LYS A 139 3.62 5.68 -17.72
CA LYS A 139 2.41 6.48 -17.57
C LYS A 139 2.12 6.65 -16.08
N LEU A 140 2.24 7.86 -15.59
CA LEU A 140 1.86 8.23 -14.22
C LEU A 140 0.34 8.23 -14.08
N ARG A 141 -0.15 7.69 -12.96
CA ARG A 141 -1.55 7.85 -12.59
C ARG A 141 -1.83 9.33 -12.32
N PRO A 142 -2.96 9.88 -12.80
CA PRO A 142 -3.30 11.27 -12.58
C PRO A 142 -3.20 11.66 -11.09
N MET A 143 -2.62 12.84 -10.83
CA MET A 143 -2.37 13.40 -9.49
C MET A 143 -1.29 12.69 -8.64
N VAL A 144 -0.56 11.69 -9.14
CA VAL A 144 0.41 10.96 -8.30
C VAL A 144 1.45 11.85 -7.61
N LEU A 145 1.99 12.86 -8.29
CA LEU A 145 3.01 13.73 -7.68
C LEU A 145 2.44 14.62 -6.57
N GLU A 146 1.24 15.18 -6.78
CA GLU A 146 0.52 15.96 -5.77
C GLU A 146 0.06 15.08 -4.60
N PHE A 147 -0.36 13.85 -4.89
CA PHE A 147 -0.71 12.86 -3.88
C PHE A 147 0.49 12.58 -2.96
N LEU A 148 1.67 12.30 -3.52
CA LEU A 148 2.88 12.02 -2.75
C LEU A 148 3.28 13.21 -1.88
N GLU A 149 3.27 14.42 -2.44
CA GLU A 149 3.56 15.66 -1.71
C GLU A 149 2.62 15.81 -0.50
N LYS A 150 1.31 15.76 -0.71
CA LYS A 150 0.32 15.96 0.36
C LYS A 150 0.29 14.80 1.36
N ALA A 151 0.45 13.57 0.91
CA ALA A 151 0.52 12.39 1.78
C ALA A 151 1.76 12.43 2.68
N SER A 152 2.90 12.96 2.19
CA SER A 152 4.14 13.06 2.98
C SER A 152 4.01 13.90 4.25
N ALA A 153 3.04 14.83 4.29
CA ALA A 153 2.75 15.63 5.48
C ALA A 153 2.09 14.80 6.60
N MET A 154 1.35 13.74 6.23
CA MET A 154 0.58 12.89 7.15
C MET A 154 1.21 11.52 7.39
N PHE A 155 2.11 11.09 6.51
CA PHE A 155 2.65 9.74 6.51
C PHE A 155 4.17 9.69 6.27
N GLU A 156 4.83 8.76 6.96
CA GLU A 156 6.13 8.24 6.57
C GLU A 156 5.92 7.14 5.53
N MET A 157 6.34 7.38 4.29
CA MET A 157 5.96 6.54 3.15
C MET A 157 7.03 5.52 2.76
N TYR A 158 6.58 4.33 2.36
CA TYR A 158 7.39 3.25 1.80
C TYR A 158 6.91 2.94 0.37
N LEU A 159 7.83 2.71 -0.55
CA LEU A 159 7.52 2.01 -1.81
C LEU A 159 7.74 0.50 -1.59
N TYR A 160 6.78 -0.33 -2.02
CA TYR A 160 6.90 -1.77 -1.96
C TYR A 160 6.32 -2.42 -3.23
N THR A 161 7.20 -2.80 -4.15
CA THR A 161 6.85 -3.47 -5.41
C THR A 161 7.39 -4.90 -5.46
N LEU A 162 6.74 -5.77 -6.25
CA LEU A 162 7.25 -7.08 -6.65
C LEU A 162 8.13 -7.02 -7.92
N GLY A 163 8.42 -5.82 -8.42
CA GLY A 163 9.45 -5.56 -9.42
C GLY A 163 10.87 -5.71 -8.87
N SER A 164 11.87 -5.73 -9.75
CA SER A 164 13.29 -5.79 -9.34
C SER A 164 13.75 -4.51 -8.64
N ARG A 165 14.86 -4.58 -7.92
CA ARG A 165 15.49 -3.43 -7.24
C ARG A 165 15.93 -2.36 -8.22
N SER A 166 16.47 -2.74 -9.38
CA SER A 166 16.85 -1.80 -10.43
C SER A 166 15.63 -1.03 -10.94
N TYR A 167 14.53 -1.74 -11.20
CA TYR A 167 13.25 -1.15 -11.59
C TYR A 167 12.69 -0.21 -10.52
N ALA A 168 12.61 -0.68 -9.26
CA ALA A 168 12.07 0.12 -8.16
C ALA A 168 12.86 1.43 -7.95
N LYS A 169 14.20 1.37 -8.03
CA LYS A 169 15.06 2.56 -7.94
C LYS A 169 14.87 3.51 -9.12
N MET A 170 14.70 2.98 -10.33
CA MET A 170 14.42 3.77 -11.52
C MET A 170 13.09 4.52 -11.39
N ILE A 171 12.03 3.84 -10.97
CA ILE A 171 10.72 4.46 -10.72
C ILE A 171 10.78 5.48 -9.59
N ALA A 172 11.49 5.18 -8.50
CA ALA A 172 11.65 6.13 -7.41
C ALA A 172 12.31 7.44 -7.86
N LYS A 173 13.24 7.41 -8.82
CA LYS A 173 13.82 8.63 -9.41
C LYS A 173 12.80 9.46 -10.21
N ILE A 174 11.75 8.84 -10.75
CA ILE A 174 10.64 9.55 -11.41
C ILE A 174 9.71 10.18 -10.37
N LEU A 175 9.33 9.41 -9.34
CA LEU A 175 8.33 9.81 -8.35
C LEU A 175 8.88 10.76 -7.27
N ASP A 176 10.14 10.59 -6.90
CA ASP A 176 10.82 11.33 -5.83
C ASP A 176 12.29 11.61 -6.21
N PRO A 177 12.53 12.51 -7.20
CA PRO A 177 13.89 12.76 -7.71
C PRO A 177 14.88 13.26 -6.64
N GLN A 178 14.37 13.92 -5.60
CA GLN A 178 15.15 14.49 -4.51
C GLN A 178 15.24 13.60 -3.27
N GLY A 179 14.57 12.43 -3.27
CA GLY A 179 14.57 11.49 -2.15
C GLY A 179 13.89 12.03 -0.88
N VAL A 180 12.96 12.97 -1.00
CA VAL A 180 12.28 13.64 0.12
C VAL A 180 11.19 12.76 0.73
N TYR A 181 10.56 11.91 -0.08
CA TYR A 181 9.39 11.12 0.29
C TYR A 181 9.74 9.73 0.77
N PHE A 182 10.64 9.04 0.06
CA PHE A 182 10.97 7.64 0.34
C PHE A 182 12.37 7.47 0.91
N ASN A 183 13.32 8.32 0.50
CA ASN A 183 14.75 8.15 0.84
C ASN A 183 15.17 6.69 0.56
N ASN A 184 15.59 5.93 1.59
CA ASN A 184 15.98 4.53 1.45
C ASN A 184 14.81 3.53 1.58
N ARG A 185 13.57 3.95 1.84
CA ARG A 185 12.40 3.09 2.08
C ARG A 185 11.76 2.56 0.79
N ILE A 186 12.57 1.91 -0.03
CA ILE A 186 12.17 1.34 -1.32
C ILE A 186 12.43 -0.17 -1.28
N ILE A 187 11.38 -0.94 -1.08
CA ILE A 187 11.43 -2.40 -0.96
C ILE A 187 11.06 -3.00 -2.32
N SER A 188 11.93 -3.83 -2.87
CA SER A 188 11.67 -4.55 -4.10
C SER A 188 11.50 -6.05 -3.87
N ARG A 189 11.21 -6.81 -4.93
CA ARG A 189 11.23 -8.28 -4.90
C ARG A 189 12.55 -8.84 -4.38
N ASP A 190 13.67 -8.19 -4.68
CA ASP A 190 14.99 -8.69 -4.30
C ASP A 190 15.26 -8.52 -2.80
N ASP A 191 14.45 -7.71 -2.11
CA ASP A 191 14.43 -7.57 -0.65
C ASP A 191 13.39 -8.47 0.02
N ASN A 192 12.36 -8.87 -0.73
CA ASN A 192 11.23 -9.62 -0.23
C ASN A 192 11.61 -11.09 0.03
N PRO A 193 11.55 -11.60 1.28
CA PRO A 193 11.84 -13.01 1.57
C PRO A 193 10.89 -13.99 0.87
N TYR A 194 9.72 -13.51 0.44
CA TYR A 194 8.71 -14.31 -0.27
C TYR A 194 8.74 -14.16 -1.80
N GLY A 195 9.77 -13.50 -2.35
CA GLY A 195 9.97 -13.34 -3.79
C GLY A 195 8.81 -12.61 -4.47
N VAL A 196 8.18 -13.25 -5.47
CA VAL A 196 7.09 -12.66 -6.29
C VAL A 196 5.69 -12.97 -5.80
N TYR A 197 5.53 -13.79 -4.76
CA TYR A 197 4.21 -14.39 -4.48
C TYR A 197 3.35 -13.53 -3.56
N PHE A 198 3.95 -13.00 -2.49
CA PHE A 198 3.24 -12.29 -1.44
C PHE A 198 4.09 -11.15 -0.88
N LYS A 199 3.45 -10.10 -0.38
CA LYS A 199 4.02 -9.03 0.41
C LYS A 199 3.62 -9.20 1.88
N THR A 200 4.47 -8.76 2.80
CA THR A 200 4.18 -8.75 4.23
C THR A 200 4.68 -7.46 4.86
N LEU A 201 4.17 -7.11 6.04
CA LEU A 201 4.66 -5.93 6.77
C LEU A 201 5.97 -6.22 7.53
N ASP A 202 6.58 -7.40 7.36
CA ASP A 202 7.78 -7.81 8.08
C ASP A 202 8.98 -6.89 7.82
N LEU A 203 9.09 -6.34 6.60
CA LEU A 203 10.16 -5.40 6.23
C LEU A 203 9.86 -3.94 6.60
N ILE A 204 8.68 -3.64 7.15
CA ILE A 204 8.30 -2.28 7.55
C ILE A 204 8.70 -2.05 9.01
N LEU A 205 9.43 -0.96 9.26
CA LEU A 205 9.90 -0.56 10.59
C LEU A 205 8.93 0.42 11.26
N GLY A 206 7.64 0.08 11.20
CA GLY A 206 6.54 0.70 11.93
C GLY A 206 5.62 -0.37 12.52
N GLU A 207 4.87 -0.02 13.56
CA GLU A 207 3.88 -0.91 14.17
C GLU A 207 2.66 -1.05 13.23
N GLU A 208 2.16 -2.27 13.07
CA GLU A 208 1.06 -2.58 12.15
C GLU A 208 -0.22 -1.80 12.45
N SER A 209 -0.46 -1.45 13.72
CA SER A 209 -1.58 -0.60 14.14
C SER A 209 -1.50 0.85 13.62
N ASN A 210 -0.37 1.24 13.03
CA ASN A 210 -0.11 2.58 12.52
C ASN A 210 0.15 2.58 11.00
N ILE A 211 -0.02 1.45 10.31
CA ILE A 211 0.28 1.27 8.88
C ILE A 211 -1.01 1.18 8.06
N LEU A 212 -1.10 1.95 6.98
CA LEU A 212 -2.04 1.75 5.88
C LEU A 212 -1.29 1.31 4.62
N ILE A 213 -1.96 0.52 3.77
CA ILE A 213 -1.42 0.01 2.50
C ILE A 213 -2.31 0.48 1.35
N LEU A 214 -1.71 0.98 0.27
CA LEU A 214 -2.38 1.20 -1.01
C LEU A 214 -1.78 0.25 -2.05
N ASP A 215 -2.61 -0.65 -2.54
CA ASP A 215 -2.26 -1.67 -3.54
C ASP A 215 -3.53 -2.06 -4.30
N ASP A 216 -3.42 -2.35 -5.59
CA ASP A 216 -4.53 -2.81 -6.43
C ASP A 216 -4.74 -4.33 -6.40
N ASN A 217 -3.78 -5.07 -5.85
CA ASN A 217 -3.85 -6.52 -5.74
C ASN A 217 -4.00 -6.98 -4.27
N PRO A 218 -5.20 -7.42 -3.85
CA PRO A 218 -5.40 -7.89 -2.48
C PRO A 218 -4.75 -9.25 -2.20
N GLU A 219 -4.49 -10.06 -3.24
CA GLU A 219 -4.00 -11.43 -3.07
C GLU A 219 -2.56 -11.44 -2.56
N VAL A 220 -1.74 -10.47 -2.97
CA VAL A 220 -0.36 -10.35 -2.47
C VAL A 220 -0.31 -9.93 -1.00
N TRP A 221 -1.39 -9.38 -0.45
CA TRP A 221 -1.51 -8.93 0.95
C TRP A 221 -2.43 -9.81 1.79
N ALA A 222 -2.58 -11.10 1.47
CA ALA A 222 -3.53 -12.01 2.13
C ALA A 222 -3.46 -12.01 3.67
N LYS A 223 -2.29 -11.74 4.28
CA LYS A 223 -2.09 -11.66 5.74
C LYS A 223 -2.41 -10.29 6.37
N HIS A 224 -2.51 -9.23 5.57
CA HIS A 224 -2.60 -7.84 6.03
C HIS A 224 -3.79 -7.09 5.42
N LEU A 225 -4.87 -7.80 5.03
CA LEU A 225 -6.05 -7.20 4.40
C LEU A 225 -6.75 -6.12 5.26
N ARG A 226 -6.55 -6.12 6.58
CA ARG A 226 -7.09 -5.08 7.48
C ARG A 226 -6.38 -3.73 7.32
N ASN A 227 -5.14 -3.74 6.83
CA ASN A 227 -4.35 -2.53 6.55
C ASN A 227 -4.57 -2.03 5.12
N LEU A 228 -5.15 -2.86 4.24
CA LEU A 228 -5.27 -2.60 2.81
C LEU A 228 -6.47 -1.70 2.49
N ILE A 229 -6.18 -0.56 1.88
CA ILE A 229 -7.12 0.22 1.09
C ILE A 229 -6.92 -0.21 -0.37
N LEU A 230 -7.85 -1.03 -0.86
CA LEU A 230 -7.78 -1.60 -2.20
C LEU A 230 -7.98 -0.53 -3.27
N MET A 231 -7.01 -0.41 -4.16
CA MET A 231 -7.05 0.52 -5.28
C MET A 231 -7.69 -0.10 -6.52
N LYS A 232 -8.34 0.71 -7.35
CA LYS A 232 -8.68 0.28 -8.70
C LYS A 232 -7.38 0.13 -9.50
N PRO A 233 -7.14 -0.99 -10.20
CA PRO A 233 -5.97 -1.15 -11.05
C PRO A 233 -5.89 -0.04 -12.09
N PHE A 234 -4.74 0.62 -12.17
CA PHE A 234 -4.45 1.65 -13.15
C PHE A 234 -3.81 1.03 -14.38
N VAL A 235 -4.62 0.85 -15.42
CA VAL A 235 -4.19 0.28 -16.70
C VAL A 235 -4.37 1.32 -17.79
N PHE A 236 -3.26 1.82 -18.32
CA PHE A 236 -3.27 2.67 -19.50
C PHE A 236 -3.26 1.84 -20.78
N THR A 237 -4.24 2.05 -21.67
CA THR A 237 -4.38 1.27 -22.92
C THR A 237 -4.12 2.08 -24.19
N GLY A 238 -3.87 3.39 -24.09
CA GLY A 238 -3.63 4.26 -25.26
C GLY A 238 -4.91 4.66 -26.01
N THR A 239 -6.07 4.19 -25.57
CA THR A 239 -7.39 4.51 -26.12
C THR A 239 -8.24 5.06 -25.00
N GLU A 240 -9.08 6.08 -25.28
CA GLU A 240 -9.99 6.62 -24.27
C GLU A 240 -11.04 5.58 -23.89
N THR A 241 -10.73 4.78 -22.87
CA THR A 241 -11.69 3.85 -22.27
C THR A 241 -12.61 4.60 -21.32
N SER A 242 -13.77 4.01 -21.01
CA SER A 242 -14.65 4.57 -19.98
C SER A 242 -13.96 4.72 -18.63
N ASP A 243 -13.01 3.83 -18.31
CA ASP A 243 -12.24 3.88 -17.07
C ASP A 243 -11.21 5.02 -17.09
N GLU A 244 -10.51 5.22 -18.21
CA GLU A 244 -9.59 6.37 -18.36
C GLU A 244 -10.33 7.72 -18.32
N ILE A 245 -11.54 7.79 -18.86
CA ILE A 245 -12.40 8.98 -18.77
C ILE A 245 -12.87 9.19 -17.33
N THR A 246 -13.24 8.11 -16.63
CA THR A 246 -13.66 8.17 -15.23
C THR A 246 -12.51 8.62 -14.33
N GLU A 247 -11.31 8.09 -14.50
CA GLU A 247 -10.13 8.55 -13.75
C GLU A 247 -9.76 10.01 -14.06
N ARG A 248 -10.00 10.49 -15.29
CA ARG A 248 -9.82 11.91 -15.61
C ARG A 248 -10.86 12.80 -14.92
N ASN A 249 -12.11 12.36 -14.84
CA ASN A 249 -13.21 13.13 -14.26
C ASN A 249 -13.29 13.01 -12.73
N THR A 250 -12.84 11.89 -12.17
CA THR A 250 -12.78 11.61 -10.74
C THR A 250 -11.42 10.97 -10.44
N PRO A 251 -10.37 11.79 -10.27
CA PRO A 251 -9.03 11.28 -10.02
C PRO A 251 -9.00 10.46 -8.73
N ILE A 252 -8.81 9.15 -8.87
CA ILE A 252 -8.87 8.20 -7.76
C ILE A 252 -7.89 8.57 -6.64
N LEU A 253 -6.66 8.95 -6.99
CA LEU A 253 -5.67 9.39 -6.00
C LEU A 253 -6.10 10.65 -5.24
N GLY A 254 -6.88 11.55 -5.85
CA GLY A 254 -7.45 12.71 -5.18
C GLY A 254 -8.49 12.32 -4.13
N GLU A 255 -9.38 11.37 -4.44
CA GLU A 255 -10.36 10.87 -3.49
C GLU A 255 -9.73 10.03 -2.36
N ILE A 256 -8.74 9.22 -2.70
CA ILE A 256 -7.96 8.45 -1.71
C ILE A 256 -7.20 9.38 -0.77
N LEU A 257 -6.67 10.50 -1.25
CA LEU A 257 -6.02 11.48 -0.37
C LEU A 257 -7.01 12.06 0.66
N LYS A 258 -8.25 12.37 0.25
CA LYS A 258 -9.30 12.83 1.19
C LYS A 258 -9.66 11.75 2.20
N LEU A 259 -9.75 10.50 1.76
CA LEU A 259 -9.97 9.34 2.63
C LEU A 259 -8.83 9.21 3.67
N LEU A 260 -7.58 9.21 3.23
CA LEU A 260 -6.41 9.14 4.11
C LEU A 260 -6.40 10.30 5.12
N HIS A 261 -6.74 11.51 4.68
CA HIS A 261 -6.86 12.67 5.57
C HIS A 261 -7.96 12.48 6.62
N THR A 262 -9.09 11.87 6.25
CA THR A 262 -10.19 11.57 7.17
C THR A 262 -9.75 10.57 8.23
N ILE A 263 -9.15 9.44 7.83
CA ILE A 263 -8.64 8.41 8.76
C ILE A 263 -7.57 8.99 9.67
N HIS A 264 -6.62 9.74 9.11
CA HIS A 264 -5.55 10.42 9.86
C HIS A 264 -6.13 11.40 10.89
N SER A 265 -7.06 12.26 10.49
CA SER A 265 -7.71 13.22 11.39
C SER A 265 -8.43 12.52 12.53
N LEU A 266 -9.21 11.47 12.25
CA LEU A 266 -9.87 10.66 13.27
C LEU A 266 -8.84 10.04 14.23
N PHE A 267 -7.73 9.50 13.71
CA PHE A 267 -6.66 8.88 14.50
C PHE A 267 -5.97 9.86 15.46
N PHE A 268 -5.91 11.16 15.15
CA PHE A 268 -5.27 12.18 16.01
C PHE A 268 -6.24 13.09 16.79
N GLN A 269 -7.56 12.92 16.64
CA GLN A 269 -8.58 13.71 17.36
C GLN A 269 -8.78 13.38 18.86
N GLN A 270 -8.44 12.17 19.31
CA GLN A 270 -8.52 11.69 20.69
C GLN A 270 -7.11 11.29 21.17
N GLU A 271 -6.96 10.97 22.46
CA GLU A 271 -5.66 10.63 23.06
C GLU A 271 -4.88 9.58 22.26
N VAL A 272 -3.63 9.94 21.95
CA VAL A 272 -2.70 9.17 21.11
C VAL A 272 -2.03 8.11 21.98
N GLY A 273 -2.23 6.81 21.69
CA GLY A 273 -1.53 5.73 22.40
C GLY A 273 -2.17 4.34 22.38
N CYS A 274 -3.49 4.23 22.15
CA CYS A 274 -4.19 2.93 22.14
C CYS A 274 -5.05 2.69 20.88
N ARG A 275 -4.90 3.49 19.83
CA ARG A 275 -5.75 3.38 18.64
C ARG A 275 -5.05 2.60 17.54
N ASP A 276 -5.84 1.73 16.92
CA ASP A 276 -5.45 0.94 15.76
C ASP A 276 -6.08 1.59 14.52
N VAL A 277 -5.22 2.01 13.58
CA VAL A 277 -5.67 2.63 12.31
C VAL A 277 -6.57 1.68 11.53
N ARG A 278 -6.42 0.36 11.70
CA ARG A 278 -7.22 -0.66 11.03
C ARG A 278 -8.68 -0.62 11.48
N ASP A 279 -8.92 -0.39 12.77
CA ASP A 279 -10.26 -0.30 13.33
C ASP A 279 -10.97 0.97 12.83
N LEU A 280 -10.26 2.10 12.81
CA LEU A 280 -10.78 3.36 12.26
C LEU A 280 -11.06 3.25 10.76
N ALA A 281 -10.14 2.63 10.00
CA ALA A 281 -10.34 2.38 8.59
C ALA A 281 -11.56 1.47 8.35
N SER A 282 -11.74 0.42 9.17
CA SER A 282 -12.92 -0.44 9.12
C SER A 282 -14.21 0.32 9.41
N GLU A 283 -14.20 1.22 10.40
CA GLU A 283 -15.35 2.07 10.72
C GLU A 283 -15.72 2.99 9.55
N VAL A 284 -14.75 3.73 9.01
CA VAL A 284 -14.93 4.60 7.83
C VAL A 284 -15.49 3.80 6.66
N ARG A 285 -14.91 2.62 6.37
CA ARG A 285 -15.36 1.73 5.31
C ARG A 285 -16.81 1.27 5.50
N SER A 286 -17.18 0.90 6.72
CA SER A 286 -18.54 0.45 7.06
C SER A 286 -19.61 1.56 6.98
N ASN A 287 -19.20 2.82 6.87
CA ASN A 287 -20.12 3.95 6.75
C ASN A 287 -20.53 4.25 5.31
N VAL A 288 -19.84 3.67 4.31
CA VAL A 288 -20.00 4.01 2.90
C VAL A 288 -21.41 3.71 2.38
N LEU A 289 -21.90 2.50 2.60
CA LEU A 289 -23.23 2.03 2.17
C LEU A 289 -24.18 1.86 3.36
N ARG A 290 -23.90 2.50 4.50
CA ARG A 290 -24.78 2.46 5.68
C ARG A 290 -26.19 2.93 5.30
N GLY A 291 -27.19 2.14 5.69
CA GLY A 291 -28.60 2.40 5.37
C GLY A 291 -29.04 1.96 3.96
N CYS A 292 -28.11 1.47 3.12
CA CYS A 292 -28.47 0.85 1.85
C CYS A 292 -28.89 -0.61 2.08
N ASN A 293 -30.16 -0.90 1.80
CA ASN A 293 -30.62 -2.28 1.62
C ASN A 293 -30.62 -2.65 0.12
N LEU A 294 -29.72 -3.55 -0.25
CA LEU A 294 -29.33 -3.89 -1.62
C LEU A 294 -29.95 -5.24 -2.01
N TYR A 295 -30.88 -5.20 -2.96
CA TYR A 295 -31.39 -6.41 -3.60
C TYR A 295 -30.40 -6.89 -4.66
N MET A 296 -29.81 -8.06 -4.43
CA MET A 296 -28.65 -8.61 -5.17
C MET A 296 -28.84 -10.09 -5.56
N LYS A 297 -30.07 -10.47 -5.96
CA LYS A 297 -30.44 -11.88 -6.22
C LYS A 297 -29.50 -12.63 -7.17
N GLN A 298 -29.05 -11.99 -8.25
CA GLN A 298 -28.22 -12.65 -9.28
C GLN A 298 -26.78 -12.91 -8.83
N VAL A 299 -26.34 -12.22 -7.78
CA VAL A 299 -24.95 -12.25 -7.28
C VAL A 299 -24.92 -12.62 -5.79
N LYS A 300 -25.93 -13.37 -5.34
CA LYS A 300 -26.01 -13.89 -3.97
C LYS A 300 -24.77 -14.73 -3.67
N ASP A 301 -24.20 -14.55 -2.48
CA ASP A 301 -23.04 -15.28 -1.98
C ASP A 301 -21.78 -15.14 -2.86
N SER A 302 -21.71 -14.05 -3.66
CA SER A 302 -20.54 -13.70 -4.46
C SER A 302 -19.57 -12.78 -3.70
N LYS A 303 -18.34 -12.61 -4.20
CA LYS A 303 -17.39 -11.62 -3.67
C LYS A 303 -18.01 -10.21 -3.58
N LEU A 304 -18.86 -9.82 -4.53
CA LEU A 304 -19.51 -8.51 -4.54
C LEU A 304 -20.50 -8.35 -3.37
N TRP A 305 -21.15 -9.43 -2.95
CA TRP A 305 -22.06 -9.45 -1.81
C TRP A 305 -21.31 -9.18 -0.50
N ASP A 306 -20.14 -9.80 -0.33
CA ASP A 306 -19.28 -9.59 0.84
C ASP A 306 -18.69 -8.19 0.86
N VAL A 307 -18.27 -7.66 -0.30
CA VAL A 307 -17.83 -6.28 -0.44
C VAL A 307 -18.93 -5.29 -0.02
N ALA A 308 -20.16 -5.51 -0.50
CA ALA A 308 -21.29 -4.65 -0.14
C ALA A 308 -21.57 -4.63 1.37
N LYS A 309 -21.46 -5.79 2.03
CA LYS A 309 -21.57 -5.90 3.49
C LYS A 309 -20.41 -5.20 4.22
N ALA A 310 -19.18 -5.38 3.74
CA ALA A 310 -18.00 -4.73 4.31
C ALA A 310 -18.09 -3.19 4.23
N LEU A 311 -18.80 -2.67 3.22
CA LEU A 311 -19.11 -1.24 3.09
C LEU A 311 -20.30 -0.78 3.97
N GLY A 312 -20.90 -1.66 4.77
CA GLY A 312 -22.04 -1.36 5.64
C GLY A 312 -23.43 -1.49 5.00
N GLY A 313 -23.50 -2.02 3.78
CA GLY A 313 -24.75 -2.34 3.12
C GLY A 313 -25.40 -3.58 3.71
N THR A 314 -26.73 -3.61 3.73
CA THR A 314 -27.49 -4.84 3.99
C THR A 314 -27.84 -5.48 2.66
N CYS A 315 -27.52 -6.75 2.46
CA CYS A 315 -27.80 -7.45 1.20
C CYS A 315 -28.98 -8.41 1.37
N CYS A 316 -29.89 -8.45 0.39
CA CYS A 316 -31.02 -9.37 0.37
C CYS A 316 -31.22 -10.00 -1.02
N SER A 317 -31.75 -11.24 -1.03
CA SER A 317 -32.08 -11.98 -2.24
C SER A 317 -33.58 -11.98 -2.56
N GLU A 318 -34.39 -11.37 -1.70
CA GLU A 318 -35.84 -11.28 -1.80
C GLU A 318 -36.30 -9.82 -1.75
N LEU A 319 -37.30 -9.49 -2.55
CA LEU A 319 -37.88 -8.15 -2.59
C LEU A 319 -38.82 -7.95 -1.40
N ASN A 320 -38.62 -6.85 -0.69
CA ASN A 320 -39.49 -6.41 0.41
C ASN A 320 -39.51 -4.88 0.50
N SER A 321 -40.34 -4.32 1.39
CA SER A 321 -40.53 -2.87 1.52
C SER A 321 -39.26 -2.10 1.88
N SER A 322 -38.33 -2.74 2.61
CA SER A 322 -37.09 -2.13 3.10
C SER A 322 -36.00 -2.02 2.03
N VAL A 323 -36.14 -2.69 0.88
CA VAL A 323 -35.18 -2.58 -0.24
C VAL A 323 -35.08 -1.12 -0.70
N THR A 324 -33.86 -0.63 -0.86
CA THR A 324 -33.55 0.73 -1.33
C THR A 324 -32.99 0.72 -2.75
N HIS A 325 -32.12 -0.26 -3.06
CA HIS A 325 -31.46 -0.39 -4.34
C HIS A 325 -31.68 -1.79 -4.92
N LEU A 326 -31.87 -1.85 -6.23
CA LEU A 326 -31.87 -3.07 -7.03
C LEU A 326 -30.61 -3.07 -7.88
N VAL A 327 -29.72 -4.02 -7.62
CA VAL A 327 -28.41 -4.11 -8.27
C VAL A 327 -28.49 -5.09 -9.44
N SER A 328 -28.02 -4.66 -10.61
CA SER A 328 -27.92 -5.47 -11.84
C SER A 328 -29.24 -6.17 -12.22
N CYS A 329 -30.39 -5.53 -11.97
CA CYS A 329 -31.68 -6.09 -12.41
C CYS A 329 -31.91 -5.83 -13.90
N LYS A 330 -32.01 -6.92 -14.69
CA LYS A 330 -32.26 -6.84 -16.13
C LYS A 330 -33.59 -6.13 -16.42
N ARG A 331 -33.55 -5.14 -17.32
CA ARG A 331 -34.73 -4.37 -17.76
C ARG A 331 -35.83 -5.31 -18.29
N GLY A 332 -37.07 -5.04 -17.90
CA GLY A 332 -38.25 -5.83 -18.31
C GLY A 332 -38.56 -7.05 -17.43
N THR A 333 -37.68 -7.40 -16.49
CA THR A 333 -37.99 -8.43 -15.49
C THR A 333 -39.02 -7.96 -14.46
N LYS A 334 -39.68 -8.90 -13.77
CA LYS A 334 -40.62 -8.60 -12.68
C LYS A 334 -39.96 -7.73 -11.59
N ASP A 335 -38.72 -8.05 -11.24
CA ASP A 335 -37.96 -7.35 -10.21
C ASP A 335 -37.64 -5.91 -10.63
N TYR A 336 -37.19 -5.72 -11.88
CA TYR A 336 -36.95 -4.38 -12.44
C TYR A 336 -38.23 -3.53 -12.44
N ASN A 337 -39.35 -4.09 -12.94
CA ASN A 337 -40.63 -3.39 -12.99
C ASN A 337 -41.16 -3.05 -11.60
N TRP A 338 -40.93 -3.92 -10.61
CA TRP A 338 -41.23 -3.65 -9.21
C TRP A 338 -40.40 -2.47 -8.68
N GLY A 339 -39.10 -2.44 -8.96
CA GLY A 339 -38.19 -1.35 -8.57
C GLY A 339 -38.64 0.00 -9.16
N VAL A 340 -38.98 0.04 -10.45
CA VAL A 340 -39.54 1.23 -11.11
C VAL A 340 -40.85 1.67 -10.44
N LYS A 341 -41.81 0.76 -10.27
CA LYS A 341 -43.11 1.06 -9.66
C LYS A 341 -42.99 1.59 -8.23
N LYS A 342 -42.02 1.07 -7.47
CA LYS A 342 -41.74 1.46 -6.08
C LYS A 342 -40.72 2.60 -5.96
N LYS A 343 -40.30 3.20 -7.08
CA LYS A 343 -39.33 4.31 -7.16
C LYS A 343 -38.03 4.01 -6.39
N LYS A 344 -37.53 2.77 -6.52
CA LYS A 344 -36.25 2.34 -5.93
C LYS A 344 -35.10 2.70 -6.87
N PHE A 345 -33.89 2.78 -6.32
CA PHE A 345 -32.70 3.01 -7.13
C PHE A 345 -32.38 1.74 -7.94
N LEU A 346 -32.24 1.89 -9.26
CA LEU A 346 -31.87 0.81 -10.17
C LEU A 346 -30.42 1.08 -10.61
N VAL A 347 -29.48 0.25 -10.16
CA VAL A 347 -28.05 0.51 -10.34
C VAL A 347 -27.33 -0.70 -10.91
N HIS A 348 -26.29 -0.46 -11.70
CA HIS A 348 -25.33 -1.48 -12.13
C HIS A 348 -24.40 -1.88 -10.97
N LYS A 349 -23.87 -3.12 -10.96
CA LYS A 349 -22.89 -3.59 -9.96
C LYS A 349 -21.68 -2.67 -9.74
N ARG A 350 -21.31 -1.91 -10.79
CA ARG A 350 -20.26 -0.88 -10.76
C ARG A 350 -20.44 0.14 -9.65
N CYS A 351 -21.66 0.41 -9.20
CA CYS A 351 -21.93 1.29 -8.06
C CYS A 351 -21.22 0.78 -6.78
N ILE A 352 -21.24 -0.53 -6.54
CA ILE A 352 -20.60 -1.15 -5.39
C ILE A 352 -19.09 -1.28 -5.61
N GLU A 353 -18.67 -1.64 -6.83
CA GLU A 353 -17.25 -1.77 -7.19
C GLU A 353 -16.50 -0.44 -7.02
N GLU A 354 -17.02 0.66 -7.58
CA GLU A 354 -16.44 2.00 -7.45
C GLU A 354 -16.51 2.51 -6.01
N ALA A 355 -17.61 2.26 -5.29
CA ALA A 355 -17.70 2.59 -3.87
C ALA A 355 -16.65 1.85 -3.03
N ASN A 356 -16.30 0.62 -3.41
CA ASN A 356 -15.25 -0.14 -2.74
C ASN A 356 -13.84 0.38 -3.01
N TYR A 357 -13.58 0.96 -4.19
CA TYR A 357 -12.29 1.56 -4.50
C TYR A 357 -12.13 2.95 -3.88
N LEU A 358 -13.19 3.75 -3.84
CA LEU A 358 -13.14 5.14 -3.38
C LEU A 358 -13.49 5.30 -1.89
N TRP A 359 -14.10 4.29 -1.28
CA TRP A 359 -14.74 4.33 0.04
C TRP A 359 -15.72 5.50 0.14
N GLN A 360 -16.50 5.68 -0.92
CA GLN A 360 -17.49 6.74 -1.04
C GLN A 360 -18.72 6.22 -1.78
N ARG A 361 -19.91 6.66 -1.34
CA ARG A 361 -21.14 6.42 -2.08
C ARG A 361 -21.30 7.49 -3.13
N LEU A 362 -21.02 7.14 -4.38
CA LEU A 362 -21.24 8.01 -5.52
C LEU A 362 -22.73 8.06 -5.92
N PRO A 363 -23.19 9.15 -6.58
CA PRO A 363 -24.59 9.29 -6.98
C PRO A 363 -25.10 8.11 -7.82
N GLU A 364 -26.29 7.60 -7.50
CA GLU A 364 -26.87 6.43 -8.17
C GLU A 364 -27.15 6.68 -9.66
N GLU A 365 -27.34 7.95 -10.05
CA GLU A 365 -27.51 8.39 -11.44
C GLU A 365 -26.38 7.93 -12.36
N ASN A 366 -25.15 7.88 -11.84
CA ASN A 366 -23.96 7.49 -12.58
C ASN A 366 -23.98 6.01 -12.99
N TYR A 367 -24.85 5.21 -12.36
CA TYR A 367 -24.90 3.75 -12.52
C TYR A 367 -26.24 3.27 -13.06
N ARG A 368 -27.05 4.15 -13.63
CA ARG A 368 -28.33 3.77 -14.24
C ARG A 368 -28.09 2.75 -15.36
N PRO A 369 -28.94 1.70 -15.45
CA PRO A 369 -28.90 0.78 -16.57
C PRO A 369 -29.03 1.48 -17.92
N THR A 370 -28.01 1.38 -18.78
CA THR A 370 -28.07 1.87 -20.16
C THR A 370 -28.67 0.81 -21.11
N MET A 371 -29.17 1.24 -22.27
CA MET A 371 -29.82 0.35 -23.24
C MET A 371 -28.87 -0.64 -23.94
N THR A 372 -27.56 -0.42 -23.88
CA THR A 372 -26.55 -1.07 -24.74
C THR A 372 -25.64 -2.08 -24.03
N CYS A 373 -25.59 -2.11 -22.70
CA CYS A 373 -24.81 -3.13 -22.00
C CYS A 373 -25.63 -4.41 -21.85
N CYS A 374 -25.42 -5.35 -22.79
CA CYS A 374 -25.94 -6.72 -22.75
C CYS A 374 -25.20 -7.65 -21.77
N CYS A 375 -24.14 -7.17 -21.11
CA CYS A 375 -23.43 -7.93 -20.09
C CYS A 375 -24.03 -7.63 -18.72
N TRP A 376 -25.10 -8.35 -18.40
CA TRP A 376 -25.78 -8.34 -17.10
C TRP A 376 -25.23 -9.44 -16.21
#